data_AF-A0A3D5DDZ6-F1
#
_entry.id   AF-A0A3D5DDZ6-F1
#
_cell.length_a   1.000
_cell.length_b   1.000
_cell.length_c   1.000
_cell.angle_alpha   90.00
_cell.angle_beta   90.00
_cell.angle_gamma   90.00
#
_symmetry.space_group_name_H-M   'P 1'
#
loop_
_entity.id
_entity.type
_entity.pdbx_description
1 polymer ?
#
loop_
_entity_poly.entity_id
_entity_poly.type
_entity_poly.pdbx_seq_one_letter_code
_entity_poly.pdbx_strand_id
1 'polypeptide(L)'
;ELRSVACRAFNTFHAEVYAEFSDRITPTAIIPMHTPEEAIAELEHSVGELGMKFAMLAGYATRPIPAATGAPPEVAKHATWLDFFGIDSEYDYDPVWEKCIELKIAPTFHSVGVNWGSRRSISNFMYNHIGHFAAAAEPLCKALFFGGVTRRYPQFRCTFLEGGVGWACTLLNDLHGHWQKHNLETIEHCNPAALDLPAMKNLFELYGSAELATRLDDGDRSALLWGYDVPVEYRDEWSACEIERAEDIRDLFVPNFYFGCEGDDRSIGWAFDRVASIFGTELNAVYGSDISHFDLPDMRDAAQEAWEMVEDGVLTEEQFYRFVFANPVKIKTELNPDFFKDTVVESAVDTLMKA
;
A
#
# COMPACT_ATOMS: atom_id res chain seq x y z
N GLU A 1 -10.53 -19.64 11.70
CA GLU A 1 -11.72 -20.54 11.57
C GLU A 1 -12.93 -19.90 10.84
N LEU A 2 -13.84 -19.13 11.47
CA LEU A 2 -15.05 -18.63 10.78
C LEU A 2 -14.74 -17.79 9.52
N ARG A 3 -13.68 -16.97 9.57
CA ARG A 3 -13.22 -16.13 8.45
C ARG A 3 -12.86 -16.96 7.21
N SER A 4 -12.12 -18.04 7.40
CA SER A 4 -11.62 -18.89 6.31
C SER A 4 -12.78 -19.62 5.65
N VAL A 5 -13.72 -20.14 6.45
CA VAL A 5 -14.95 -20.78 5.94
C VAL A 5 -15.82 -19.78 5.18
N ALA A 6 -15.93 -18.53 5.66
CA ALA A 6 -16.69 -17.50 4.97
C ALA A 6 -16.05 -17.10 3.63
N CYS A 7 -14.72 -16.93 3.59
CA CYS A 7 -14.00 -16.66 2.34
C CYS A 7 -14.18 -17.81 1.35
N ARG A 8 -14.01 -19.05 1.81
CA ARG A 8 -14.22 -20.26 1.00
C ARG A 8 -15.60 -20.30 0.36
N ALA A 9 -16.64 -20.15 1.16
CA ALA A 9 -18.02 -20.18 0.69
C ALA A 9 -18.31 -19.03 -0.29
N PHE A 10 -17.79 -17.83 -0.02
CA PHE A 10 -17.95 -16.68 -0.88
C PHE A 10 -17.24 -16.86 -2.23
N ASN A 11 -16.01 -17.39 -2.23
CA ASN A 11 -15.23 -17.62 -3.44
C ASN A 11 -15.90 -18.68 -4.33
N THR A 12 -16.39 -19.78 -3.74
CA THR A 12 -17.18 -20.79 -4.47
C THR A 12 -18.42 -20.16 -5.11
N PHE A 13 -19.18 -19.38 -4.34
CA PHE A 13 -20.37 -18.70 -4.84
C PHE A 13 -20.04 -17.72 -6.00
N HIS A 14 -18.98 -16.91 -5.85
CA HIS A 14 -18.52 -15.98 -6.88
C HIS A 14 -18.09 -16.69 -8.16
N ALA A 15 -17.33 -17.79 -8.04
CA ALA A 15 -16.92 -18.58 -9.20
C ALA A 15 -18.14 -19.16 -9.95
N GLU A 16 -19.14 -19.65 -9.22
CA GLU A 16 -20.35 -20.24 -9.81
C GLU A 16 -21.26 -19.21 -10.48
N VAL A 17 -21.56 -18.09 -9.81
CA VAL A 17 -22.52 -17.09 -10.31
C VAL A 17 -22.00 -16.37 -11.55
N TYR A 18 -20.70 -16.12 -11.65
CA TYR A 18 -20.11 -15.40 -12.78
C TYR A 18 -19.58 -16.31 -13.89
N ALA A 19 -19.68 -17.64 -13.77
CA ALA A 19 -19.11 -18.59 -14.71
C ALA A 19 -19.57 -18.35 -16.16
N GLU A 20 -20.87 -18.08 -16.37
CA GLU A 20 -21.45 -17.86 -17.70
C GLU A 20 -20.98 -16.54 -18.36
N PHE A 21 -20.38 -15.63 -17.58
CA PHE A 21 -19.91 -14.31 -18.03
C PHE A 21 -18.39 -14.20 -18.09
N SER A 22 -17.68 -15.33 -18.00
CA SER A 22 -16.20 -15.39 -17.89
C SER A 22 -15.45 -14.75 -19.06
N ASP A 23 -16.09 -14.56 -20.21
CA ASP A 23 -15.52 -13.85 -21.36
C ASP A 23 -15.46 -12.32 -21.16
N ARG A 24 -16.16 -11.77 -20.15
CA ARG A 24 -16.24 -10.33 -19.84
C ARG A 24 -15.97 -9.99 -18.37
N ILE A 25 -16.32 -10.87 -17.44
CA ILE A 25 -16.25 -10.64 -15.99
C ILE A 25 -15.35 -11.70 -15.38
N THR A 26 -14.29 -11.26 -14.71
CA THR A 26 -13.43 -12.14 -13.89
C THR A 26 -13.78 -11.90 -12.41
N PRO A 27 -14.39 -12.87 -11.72
CA PRO A 27 -14.69 -12.72 -10.31
C PRO A 27 -13.41 -12.68 -9.48
N THR A 28 -13.45 -11.89 -8.40
CA THR A 28 -12.33 -11.72 -7.48
C THR A 28 -12.44 -12.71 -6.32
N ALA A 29 -11.37 -13.46 -6.06
CA ALA A 29 -11.24 -14.29 -4.87
C ALA A 29 -10.91 -13.41 -3.65
N ILE A 30 -11.57 -13.62 -2.52
CA ILE A 30 -11.25 -12.96 -1.25
C ILE A 30 -10.33 -13.88 -0.45
N ILE A 31 -9.15 -13.36 -0.09
CA ILE A 31 -8.11 -14.12 0.61
C ILE A 31 -7.94 -13.58 2.04
N PRO A 32 -8.18 -14.41 3.08
CA PRO A 32 -7.93 -14.02 4.47
C PRO A 32 -6.43 -13.98 4.73
N MET A 33 -5.95 -12.88 5.32
CA MET A 33 -4.52 -12.67 5.61
C MET A 33 -4.21 -12.76 7.10
N HIS A 34 -5.03 -13.45 7.92
CA HIS A 34 -4.80 -13.48 9.37
C HIS A 34 -3.58 -14.32 9.74
N THR A 35 -3.33 -15.44 9.06
CA THR A 35 -2.05 -16.15 9.09
C THR A 35 -1.61 -16.50 7.66
N PRO A 36 -0.31 -16.72 7.42
CA PRO A 36 0.18 -17.18 6.12
C PRO A 36 -0.48 -18.47 5.63
N GLU A 37 -0.71 -19.42 6.53
CA GLU A 37 -1.31 -20.72 6.20
C GLU A 37 -2.75 -20.59 5.73
N GLU A 38 -3.54 -19.73 6.39
CA GLU A 38 -4.92 -19.45 5.96
C GLU A 38 -4.94 -18.80 4.57
N ALA A 39 -4.02 -17.87 4.30
CA ALA A 39 -3.92 -17.19 3.02
C ALA A 39 -3.54 -18.16 1.88
N ILE A 40 -2.50 -18.97 2.11
CA ILE A 40 -2.00 -19.95 1.12
C ILE A 40 -3.08 -20.98 0.81
N ALA A 41 -3.74 -21.54 1.83
CA ALA A 41 -4.77 -22.55 1.63
C ALA A 41 -5.98 -22.02 0.84
N GLU A 42 -6.30 -20.72 0.96
CA GLU A 42 -7.38 -20.10 0.19
C GLU A 42 -6.95 -19.72 -1.22
N LEU A 43 -5.71 -19.28 -1.41
CA LEU A 43 -5.12 -19.06 -2.74
C LEU A 43 -5.10 -20.34 -3.56
N GLU A 44 -4.60 -21.44 -2.98
CA GLU A 44 -4.51 -22.74 -3.66
C GLU A 44 -5.90 -23.26 -4.07
N HIS A 45 -6.90 -23.08 -3.23
CA HIS A 45 -8.27 -23.47 -3.58
C HIS A 45 -8.86 -22.58 -4.67
N SER A 46 -8.79 -21.25 -4.49
CA SER A 46 -9.42 -20.30 -5.41
C SER A 46 -8.81 -20.39 -6.80
N VAL A 47 -7.49 -20.53 -6.89
CA VAL A 47 -6.79 -20.62 -8.18
C VAL A 47 -6.81 -22.05 -8.72
N GLY A 48 -6.45 -23.04 -7.90
CA GLY A 48 -6.26 -24.42 -8.33
C GLY A 48 -7.54 -25.20 -8.54
N GLU A 49 -8.54 -25.02 -7.67
CA GLU A 49 -9.81 -25.76 -7.76
C GLU A 49 -10.89 -24.98 -8.49
N LEU A 50 -11.02 -23.66 -8.22
CA LEU A 50 -12.06 -22.83 -8.83
C LEU A 50 -11.63 -22.15 -10.14
N GLY A 51 -10.33 -22.17 -10.48
CA GLY A 51 -9.82 -21.54 -11.70
C GLY A 51 -9.84 -20.01 -11.68
N MET A 52 -9.96 -19.39 -10.50
CA MET A 52 -9.95 -17.94 -10.37
C MET A 52 -8.54 -17.40 -10.66
N LYS A 53 -8.46 -16.29 -11.39
CA LYS A 53 -7.19 -15.67 -11.82
C LYS A 53 -6.91 -14.32 -11.17
N PHE A 54 -7.81 -13.83 -10.31
CA PHE A 54 -7.70 -12.55 -9.63
C PHE A 54 -8.05 -12.71 -8.14
N ALA A 55 -7.25 -12.11 -7.27
CA ALA A 55 -7.41 -12.23 -5.83
C ALA A 55 -7.23 -10.88 -5.11
N MET A 56 -8.17 -10.60 -4.21
CA MET A 56 -8.13 -9.51 -3.26
C MET A 56 -7.72 -10.05 -1.89
N LEU A 57 -6.57 -9.58 -1.41
CA LEU A 57 -6.03 -9.90 -0.10
C LEU A 57 -6.43 -8.79 0.86
N ALA A 58 -6.74 -9.15 2.11
CA ALA A 58 -6.87 -8.14 3.17
C ALA A 58 -5.55 -7.35 3.29
N GLY A 59 -5.64 -6.04 3.53
CA GLY A 59 -4.50 -5.14 3.57
C GLY A 59 -3.87 -4.96 4.95
N TYR A 60 -4.46 -5.54 5.99
CA TYR A 60 -3.90 -5.61 7.34
C TYR A 60 -4.60 -6.68 8.18
N ALA A 61 -3.97 -7.09 9.27
CA ALA A 61 -4.60 -7.87 10.33
C ALA A 61 -4.63 -7.07 11.65
N THR A 62 -5.72 -7.20 12.38
CA THR A 62 -5.80 -6.68 13.75
C THR A 62 -5.19 -7.71 14.71
N ARG A 63 -4.15 -7.32 15.44
CA ARG A 63 -3.44 -8.18 16.41
C ARG A 63 -3.68 -7.70 17.82
N PRO A 64 -3.86 -8.60 18.81
CA PRO A 64 -3.97 -8.20 20.20
C PRO A 64 -2.65 -7.58 20.70
N ILE A 65 -2.73 -6.55 21.53
CA ILE A 65 -1.54 -6.05 22.25
C ILE A 65 -1.23 -7.05 23.37
N PRO A 66 -0.03 -7.67 23.43
CA PRO A 66 0.28 -8.71 24.42
C PRO A 66 0.06 -8.25 25.86
N ALA A 67 0.39 -6.99 26.18
CA ALA A 67 0.19 -6.40 27.50
C ALA A 67 -1.28 -6.27 27.93
N ALA A 68 -2.23 -6.35 26.98
CA ALA A 68 -3.67 -6.31 27.24
C ALA A 68 -4.32 -7.70 27.30
N THR A 69 -3.51 -8.77 27.31
CA THR A 69 -4.02 -10.15 27.42
C THR A 69 -4.83 -10.31 28.71
N GLY A 70 -6.04 -10.85 28.59
CA GLY A 70 -6.96 -11.03 29.72
C GLY A 70 -7.81 -9.80 30.05
N ALA A 71 -7.70 -8.72 29.29
CA ALA A 71 -8.62 -7.59 29.39
C ALA A 71 -10.08 -8.01 29.07
N PRO A 72 -11.09 -7.34 29.65
CA PRO A 72 -12.48 -7.58 29.31
C PRO A 72 -12.75 -7.42 27.81
N PRO A 73 -13.70 -8.17 27.19
CA PRO A 73 -13.94 -8.13 25.75
C PRO A 73 -14.21 -6.73 25.19
N GLU A 74 -14.91 -5.88 25.94
CA GLU A 74 -15.17 -4.50 25.56
C GLU A 74 -13.92 -3.61 25.48
N VAL A 75 -12.85 -3.98 26.19
CA VAL A 75 -11.54 -3.32 26.15
C VAL A 75 -10.63 -4.01 25.13
N ALA A 76 -10.63 -5.34 25.11
CA ALA A 76 -9.76 -6.15 24.24
C ALA A 76 -9.92 -5.79 22.75
N LYS A 77 -11.15 -5.51 22.30
CA LYS A 77 -11.43 -5.07 20.92
C LYS A 77 -10.79 -3.74 20.53
N HIS A 78 -10.34 -2.94 21.50
CA HIS A 78 -9.66 -1.66 21.29
C HIS A 78 -8.16 -1.74 21.61
N ALA A 79 -7.72 -2.79 22.29
CA ALA A 79 -6.33 -3.01 22.69
C ALA A 79 -5.61 -3.86 21.64
N THR A 80 -5.55 -3.32 20.42
CA THR A 80 -5.01 -4.01 19.25
C THR A 80 -4.05 -3.11 18.47
N TRP A 81 -3.11 -3.71 17.76
CA TRP A 81 -2.28 -3.04 16.75
C TRP A 81 -2.60 -3.57 15.35
N LEU A 82 -2.13 -2.86 14.33
CA LEU A 82 -2.36 -3.19 12.93
C LEU A 82 -1.09 -3.77 12.32
N ASP A 83 -1.19 -5.00 11.84
CA ASP A 83 -0.12 -5.75 11.18
C ASP A 83 -0.30 -5.67 9.66
N PHE A 84 0.74 -5.24 8.95
CA PHE A 84 0.73 -4.94 7.52
C PHE A 84 1.59 -5.90 6.67
N PHE A 85 1.90 -7.10 7.18
CA PHE A 85 2.45 -8.22 6.39
C PHE A 85 3.82 -8.01 5.74
N GLY A 86 4.52 -6.92 6.07
CA GLY A 86 5.89 -6.65 5.66
C GLY A 86 6.77 -6.53 6.90
N ILE A 87 7.35 -5.36 7.12
CA ILE A 87 8.13 -5.07 8.34
C ILE A 87 7.30 -5.28 9.63
N ASP A 88 7.94 -5.85 10.66
CA ASP A 88 7.40 -6.06 12.02
C ASP A 88 6.10 -6.87 12.15
N SER A 89 5.79 -7.69 11.15
CA SER A 89 4.59 -8.54 11.14
C SER A 89 4.68 -9.67 12.17
N GLU A 90 3.55 -10.11 12.74
CA GLU A 90 3.54 -11.20 13.75
C GLU A 90 3.99 -12.54 13.16
N TYR A 91 3.73 -12.73 11.86
CA TYR A 91 4.12 -13.91 11.09
C TYR A 91 4.98 -13.51 9.90
N ASP A 92 5.72 -14.48 9.36
CA ASP A 92 6.43 -14.34 8.10
C ASP A 92 5.47 -14.56 6.92
N TYR A 93 5.28 -13.52 6.09
CA TYR A 93 4.40 -13.54 4.92
C TYR A 93 5.15 -13.78 3.60
N ASP A 94 6.49 -13.92 3.61
CA ASP A 94 7.26 -14.26 2.42
C ASP A 94 6.71 -15.52 1.69
N PRO A 95 6.29 -16.60 2.39
CA PRO A 95 5.63 -17.74 1.75
C PRO A 95 4.33 -17.40 1.00
N VAL A 96 3.60 -16.36 1.43
CA VAL A 96 2.38 -15.90 0.73
C VAL A 96 2.75 -15.20 -0.57
N TRP A 97 3.80 -14.37 -0.57
CA TRP A 97 4.30 -13.69 -1.76
C TRP A 97 4.83 -14.69 -2.79
N GLU A 98 5.59 -15.68 -2.34
CA GLU A 98 6.05 -16.80 -3.16
C GLU A 98 4.88 -17.57 -3.78
N LYS A 99 3.86 -17.88 -2.98
CA LYS A 99 2.66 -18.58 -3.46
C LYS A 99 1.88 -17.75 -4.50
N CYS A 100 1.76 -16.44 -4.30
CA CYS A 100 1.13 -15.55 -5.28
C CYS A 100 1.87 -15.60 -6.62
N ILE A 101 3.20 -15.54 -6.58
CA ILE A 101 4.05 -15.64 -7.78
C ILE A 101 3.89 -17.02 -8.45
N GLU A 102 3.95 -18.11 -7.68
CA GLU A 102 3.78 -19.49 -8.16
C GLU A 102 2.44 -19.65 -8.90
N LEU A 103 1.37 -19.12 -8.31
CA LEU A 103 0.00 -19.16 -8.86
C LEU A 103 -0.27 -18.06 -9.90
N LYS A 104 0.74 -17.24 -10.24
CA LYS A 104 0.64 -16.11 -11.17
C LYS A 104 -0.46 -15.10 -10.81
N ILE A 105 -0.65 -14.87 -9.52
CA ILE A 105 -1.56 -13.89 -8.96
C ILE A 105 -0.78 -12.63 -8.61
N ALA A 106 -1.17 -11.49 -9.18
CA ALA A 106 -0.78 -10.18 -8.70
C ALA A 106 -1.72 -9.74 -7.58
N PRO A 107 -1.29 -9.70 -6.30
CA PRO A 107 -2.15 -9.36 -5.19
C PRO A 107 -2.83 -8.02 -5.35
N THR A 108 -4.10 -7.94 -4.99
CA THR A 108 -4.84 -6.69 -4.94
C THR A 108 -5.30 -6.44 -3.51
N PHE A 109 -5.09 -5.24 -2.99
CA PHE A 109 -5.41 -4.89 -1.61
C PHE A 109 -6.52 -3.86 -1.59
N HIS A 110 -7.55 -4.17 -0.82
CA HIS A 110 -8.69 -3.29 -0.58
C HIS A 110 -9.15 -3.50 0.87
N SER A 111 -8.99 -2.47 1.69
CA SER A 111 -9.29 -2.56 3.12
C SER A 111 -9.62 -1.19 3.71
N VAL A 112 -10.45 -1.21 4.74
CA VAL A 112 -11.08 0.00 5.27
C VAL A 112 -10.28 0.60 6.41
N GLY A 113 -9.78 1.83 6.27
CA GLY A 113 -9.09 2.58 7.34
C GLY A 113 -10.00 3.39 8.29
N VAL A 114 -11.31 3.20 8.23
CA VAL A 114 -12.29 3.86 9.13
C VAL A 114 -12.08 3.36 10.57
N ASN A 115 -12.27 4.25 11.55
CA ASN A 115 -12.06 3.99 12.98
C ASN A 115 -10.59 3.86 13.42
N TRP A 116 -9.64 4.22 12.56
CA TRP A 116 -8.21 4.21 12.88
C TRP A 116 -7.72 5.58 13.30
N GLY A 117 -6.79 5.61 14.27
CA GLY A 117 -6.05 6.83 14.63
C GLY A 117 -6.94 8.07 14.75
N SER A 118 -6.74 9.03 13.86
CA SER A 118 -7.48 10.29 13.81
C SER A 118 -8.88 10.19 13.18
N ARG A 119 -9.25 9.09 12.52
CA ARG A 119 -10.53 8.85 11.81
C ARG A 119 -11.61 8.29 12.73
N ARG A 120 -11.81 8.94 13.88
CA ARG A 120 -12.73 8.49 14.95
C ARG A 120 -13.71 9.56 15.42
N SER A 121 -14.19 10.41 14.51
CA SER A 121 -15.30 11.30 14.84
C SER A 121 -16.52 10.47 15.24
N ILE A 122 -17.04 10.74 16.44
CA ILE A 122 -18.17 10.02 17.03
C ILE A 122 -19.52 10.37 16.37
N SER A 123 -19.56 11.41 15.54
CA SER A 123 -20.81 11.94 14.98
C SER A 123 -20.74 12.28 13.50
N ASN A 124 -19.57 12.17 12.85
CA ASN A 124 -19.41 12.54 11.44
C ASN A 124 -18.77 11.39 10.65
N PHE A 125 -19.61 10.68 9.89
CA PHE A 125 -19.18 9.59 9.02
C PHE A 125 -18.23 10.07 7.91
N MET A 126 -18.51 11.21 7.27
CA MET A 126 -17.68 11.74 6.17
C MET A 126 -16.25 12.07 6.64
N TYR A 127 -16.10 12.62 7.85
CA TYR A 127 -14.78 12.82 8.44
C TYR A 127 -14.00 11.50 8.59
N ASN A 128 -14.68 10.40 8.92
CA ASN A 128 -14.03 9.09 9.05
C ASN A 128 -13.79 8.43 7.68
N HIS A 129 -14.70 8.65 6.72
CA HIS A 129 -14.73 7.99 5.42
C HIS A 129 -13.75 8.60 4.41
N ILE A 130 -13.71 9.92 4.25
CA ILE A 130 -12.90 10.55 3.20
C ILE A 130 -11.41 10.17 3.34
N GLY A 131 -10.85 9.51 2.32
CA GLY A 131 -9.45 9.06 2.28
C GLY A 131 -9.12 7.83 3.13
N HIS A 132 -10.13 7.06 3.57
CA HIS A 132 -9.89 5.89 4.43
C HIS A 132 -9.17 4.75 3.71
N PHE A 133 -9.35 4.58 2.40
CA PHE A 133 -8.67 3.55 1.62
C PHE A 133 -7.18 3.87 1.47
N ALA A 134 -6.84 5.11 1.12
CA ALA A 134 -5.45 5.60 1.12
C ALA A 134 -4.78 5.38 2.48
N ALA A 135 -5.49 5.64 3.59
CA ALA A 135 -4.97 5.43 4.93
C ALA A 135 -4.72 3.96 5.30
N ALA A 136 -5.37 3.00 4.63
CA ALA A 136 -5.08 1.58 4.77
C ALA A 136 -3.96 1.12 3.81
N ALA A 137 -3.94 1.66 2.59
CA ALA A 137 -2.97 1.32 1.56
C ALA A 137 -1.56 1.86 1.85
N GLU A 138 -1.43 3.10 2.31
CA GLU A 138 -0.13 3.73 2.57
C GLU A 138 0.74 2.97 3.58
N PRO A 139 0.27 2.60 4.79
CA PRO A 139 1.08 1.81 5.72
C PRO A 139 1.42 0.42 5.18
N LEU A 140 0.53 -0.22 4.43
CA LEU A 140 0.83 -1.49 3.75
C LEU A 140 1.95 -1.33 2.72
N CYS A 141 1.86 -0.31 1.86
CA CYS A 141 2.88 -0.01 0.85
C CYS A 141 4.25 0.23 1.51
N LYS A 142 4.30 1.02 2.59
CA LYS A 142 5.51 1.21 3.39
C LYS A 142 6.00 -0.10 4.01
N ALA A 143 5.12 -0.90 4.61
CA ALA A 143 5.50 -2.16 5.23
C ALA A 143 6.12 -3.13 4.23
N LEU A 144 5.58 -3.23 3.01
CA LEU A 144 6.14 -4.05 1.94
C LEU A 144 7.48 -3.50 1.44
N PHE A 145 7.60 -2.18 1.28
CA PHE A 145 8.82 -1.52 0.81
C PHE A 145 9.97 -1.61 1.83
N PHE A 146 9.75 -1.10 3.05
CA PHE A 146 10.73 -1.15 4.14
C PHE A 146 10.95 -2.56 4.67
N GLY A 147 9.97 -3.46 4.50
CA GLY A 147 10.14 -4.88 4.75
C GLY A 147 10.99 -5.59 3.69
N GLY A 148 11.44 -4.89 2.63
CA GLY A 148 12.32 -5.43 1.58
C GLY A 148 11.64 -6.39 0.59
N VAL A 149 10.30 -6.46 0.57
CA VAL A 149 9.56 -7.43 -0.27
C VAL A 149 9.83 -7.19 -1.76
N THR A 150 9.85 -5.92 -2.19
CA THR A 150 10.12 -5.58 -3.60
C THR A 150 11.57 -5.83 -4.02
N ARG A 151 12.51 -5.82 -3.07
CA ARG A 151 13.91 -6.19 -3.27
C ARG A 151 14.07 -7.71 -3.37
N ARG A 152 13.50 -8.48 -2.43
CA ARG A 152 13.57 -9.96 -2.41
C ARG A 152 12.81 -10.60 -3.57
N TYR A 153 11.69 -10.01 -3.97
CA TYR A 153 10.83 -10.51 -5.04
C TYR A 153 10.67 -9.44 -6.14
N PRO A 154 11.65 -9.26 -7.04
CA PRO A 154 11.58 -8.26 -8.12
C PRO A 154 10.43 -8.48 -9.10
N GLN A 155 9.83 -9.67 -9.13
CA GLN A 155 8.64 -10.01 -9.91
C GLN A 155 7.33 -9.79 -9.16
N PHE A 156 7.36 -9.46 -7.86
CA PHE A 156 6.15 -9.17 -7.09
C PHE A 156 5.49 -7.89 -7.62
N ARG A 157 4.18 -7.95 -7.85
CA ARG A 157 3.40 -6.80 -8.28
C ARG A 157 2.10 -6.78 -7.51
N CYS A 158 1.71 -5.62 -6.98
CA CYS A 158 0.41 -5.50 -6.33
C CYS A 158 -0.31 -4.21 -6.70
N THR A 159 -1.62 -4.21 -6.42
CA THR A 159 -2.50 -3.06 -6.61
C THR A 159 -3.14 -2.66 -5.29
N PHE A 160 -3.21 -1.36 -5.01
CA PHE A 160 -3.98 -0.79 -3.90
C PHE A 160 -5.23 -0.12 -4.46
N LEU A 161 -6.43 -0.60 -4.12
CA LEU A 161 -7.68 -0.11 -4.70
C LEU A 161 -8.31 1.06 -3.93
N GLU A 162 -9.04 1.92 -4.66
CA GLU A 162 -9.90 3.01 -4.16
C GLU A 162 -9.21 4.08 -3.30
N GLY A 163 -7.88 4.03 -3.19
CA GLY A 163 -7.10 5.04 -2.48
C GLY A 163 -6.76 6.26 -3.33
N GLY A 164 -6.95 6.18 -4.66
CA GLY A 164 -6.36 7.12 -5.60
C GLY A 164 -4.83 7.00 -5.65
N VAL A 165 -4.19 7.84 -6.45
CA VAL A 165 -2.73 7.83 -6.65
C VAL A 165 -2.01 8.98 -5.94
N GLY A 166 -2.72 10.03 -5.55
CA GLY A 166 -2.11 11.23 -4.94
C GLY A 166 -1.24 10.94 -3.71
N TRP A 167 -1.68 10.06 -2.82
CA TRP A 167 -0.90 9.66 -1.64
C TRP A 167 0.40 8.94 -2.02
N ALA A 168 0.39 8.17 -3.11
CA ALA A 168 1.55 7.43 -3.58
C ALA A 168 2.58 8.35 -4.26
N CYS A 169 2.12 9.38 -4.99
CA CYS A 169 2.98 10.44 -5.52
C CYS A 169 3.75 11.14 -4.39
N THR A 170 3.05 11.51 -3.32
CA THR A 170 3.67 12.11 -2.13
C THR A 170 4.62 11.12 -1.45
N LEU A 171 4.19 9.87 -1.25
CA LEU A 171 5.01 8.84 -0.61
C LEU A 171 6.31 8.60 -1.37
N LEU A 172 6.30 8.50 -2.70
CA LEU A 172 7.52 8.29 -3.49
C LEU A 172 8.51 9.45 -3.31
N ASN A 173 8.01 10.70 -3.37
CA ASN A 173 8.81 11.89 -3.14
C ASN A 173 9.39 11.91 -1.71
N ASP A 174 8.58 11.51 -0.72
CA ASP A 174 8.98 11.45 0.68
C ASP A 174 10.03 10.37 0.91
N LEU A 175 9.89 9.16 0.34
CA LEU A 175 10.90 8.10 0.46
C LEU A 175 12.27 8.59 0.00
N HIS A 176 12.33 9.25 -1.16
CA HIS A 176 13.57 9.83 -1.65
C HIS A 176 14.10 10.95 -0.76
N GLY A 177 13.25 11.91 -0.40
CA GLY A 177 13.65 13.05 0.43
C GLY A 177 14.11 12.65 1.84
N HIS A 178 13.54 11.58 2.41
CA HIS A 178 13.95 11.03 3.69
C HIS A 178 15.23 10.22 3.56
N TRP A 179 15.38 9.36 2.54
CA TRP A 179 16.62 8.61 2.34
C TRP A 179 17.84 9.54 2.16
N GLN A 180 17.68 10.67 1.47
CA GLN A 180 18.75 11.67 1.32
C GLN A 180 19.23 12.30 2.64
N LYS A 181 18.41 12.24 3.70
CA LYS A 181 18.66 12.89 5.00
C LYS A 181 18.88 11.89 6.14
N HIS A 182 18.35 10.69 6.00
CA HIS A 182 18.24 9.66 7.03
C HIS A 182 18.68 8.28 6.51
N ASN A 183 19.73 8.23 5.69
CA ASN A 183 20.44 6.97 5.40
C ASN A 183 21.59 6.74 6.39
N LEU A 184 22.23 5.56 6.35
CA LEU A 184 23.29 5.18 7.27
C LEU A 184 24.46 6.17 7.35
N GLU A 185 24.82 6.83 6.25
CA GLU A 185 25.88 7.84 6.24
C GLU A 185 25.40 9.18 6.81
N THR A 186 24.25 9.66 6.35
CA THR A 186 23.74 11.00 6.67
C THR A 186 23.16 11.10 8.08
N ILE A 187 22.64 10.00 8.63
CA ILE A 187 22.11 9.96 10.00
C ILE A 187 23.20 10.26 11.05
N GLU A 188 24.47 9.98 10.74
CA GLU A 188 25.59 10.27 11.63
C GLU A 188 25.80 11.78 11.82
N HIS A 189 25.33 12.64 10.90
CA HIS A 189 25.29 14.10 11.13
C HIS A 189 24.36 14.50 12.27
N CYS A 190 23.38 13.66 12.60
CA CYS A 190 22.42 13.84 13.67
C CYS A 190 22.71 12.92 14.87
N ASN A 191 23.91 12.32 14.94
CA ASN A 191 24.26 11.39 16.02
C ASN A 191 24.23 12.09 17.40
N PRO A 192 23.33 11.71 18.31
CA PRO A 192 23.23 12.34 19.63
C PRO A 192 24.51 12.24 20.47
N ALA A 193 25.36 11.24 20.21
CA ALA A 193 26.64 11.09 20.89
C ALA A 193 27.68 12.17 20.49
N ALA A 194 27.48 12.84 19.35
CA ALA A 194 28.34 13.94 18.91
C ALA A 194 27.96 15.29 19.55
N LEU A 195 26.88 15.37 20.33
CA LEU A 195 26.39 16.60 20.94
C LEU A 195 27.28 17.06 22.10
N ASP A 196 27.84 18.27 22.00
CA ASP A 196 28.57 18.92 23.10
C ASP A 196 27.59 19.46 24.15
N LEU A 197 27.23 18.59 25.08
CA LEU A 197 26.27 18.88 26.15
C LEU A 197 26.74 20.00 27.08
N PRO A 198 28.02 20.07 27.51
CA PRO A 198 28.52 21.22 28.27
C PRO A 198 28.31 22.56 27.54
N ALA A 199 28.63 22.63 26.25
CA ALA A 199 28.44 23.85 25.46
C ALA A 199 26.95 24.20 25.32
N MET A 200 26.11 23.21 25.06
CA MET A 200 24.65 23.39 24.97
C MET A 200 24.05 23.90 26.28
N LYS A 201 24.48 23.34 27.42
CA LYS A 201 24.06 23.79 28.76
C LYS A 201 24.45 25.24 29.01
N ASN A 202 25.70 25.60 28.71
CA ASN A 202 26.17 26.97 28.83
C ASN A 202 25.34 27.95 27.97
N LEU A 203 24.96 27.56 26.75
CA LEU A 203 24.08 28.39 25.90
C LEU A 203 22.69 28.54 26.49
N PHE A 204 22.11 27.50 27.08
CA PHE A 204 20.81 27.57 27.74
C PHE A 204 20.85 28.44 29.00
N GLU A 205 21.94 28.41 29.76
CA GLU A 205 22.15 29.29 30.92
C GLU A 205 22.33 30.76 30.52
N LEU A 206 23.01 31.04 29.40
CA LEU A 206 23.27 32.39 28.92
C LEU A 206 22.07 33.04 28.22
N TYR A 207 21.32 32.27 27.43
CA TYR A 207 20.32 32.80 26.50
C TYR A 207 18.92 32.20 26.69
N GLY A 208 18.78 31.11 27.43
CA GLY A 208 17.51 30.42 27.68
C GLY A 208 16.90 30.74 29.04
N SER A 209 15.97 29.90 29.48
CA SER A 209 15.46 29.91 30.84
C SER A 209 16.21 28.91 31.72
N ALA A 210 16.29 29.19 33.02
CA ALA A 210 16.87 28.25 34.00
C ALA A 210 16.18 26.88 33.96
N GLU A 211 14.87 26.85 33.69
CA GLU A 211 14.09 25.61 33.53
C GLU A 211 14.55 24.77 32.33
N LEU A 212 14.90 25.41 31.21
CA LEU A 212 15.42 24.71 30.04
C LEU A 212 16.84 24.17 30.29
N ALA A 213 17.67 24.91 31.02
CA ALA A 213 19.02 24.46 31.38
C ALA A 213 18.99 23.23 32.31
N THR A 214 18.06 23.18 33.26
CA THR A 214 17.91 22.03 34.17
C THR A 214 17.44 20.76 33.47
N ARG A 215 16.70 20.87 32.35
CA ARG A 215 16.25 19.69 31.57
C ARG A 215 17.39 18.88 30.96
N LEU A 216 18.56 19.49 30.75
CA LEU A 216 19.75 18.76 30.27
C LEU A 216 20.36 17.84 31.33
N ASP A 217 20.01 18.05 32.61
CA ASP A 217 20.49 17.27 33.74
C ASP A 217 19.63 16.01 34.01
N ASP A 218 18.41 15.94 33.45
CA ASP A 218 17.41 14.89 33.72
C ASP A 218 17.73 13.54 33.05
N GLY A 219 18.82 13.43 32.29
CA GLY A 219 19.27 12.21 31.60
C GLY A 219 18.41 11.79 30.41
N ASP A 220 17.09 12.03 30.47
CA ASP A 220 16.15 11.87 29.36
C ASP A 220 16.08 13.15 28.52
N ARG A 221 16.66 13.08 27.32
CA ARG A 221 16.75 14.21 26.38
C ARG A 221 15.71 14.13 25.27
N SER A 222 14.81 13.14 25.31
CA SER A 222 13.89 12.85 24.22
C SER A 222 12.93 14.01 23.93
N ALA A 223 12.44 14.66 24.99
CA ALA A 223 11.59 15.84 24.89
C ALA A 223 12.28 17.07 24.28
N LEU A 224 13.62 17.13 24.33
CA LEU A 224 14.40 18.24 23.78
C LEU A 224 14.85 17.96 22.34
N LEU A 225 15.27 16.73 22.07
CA LEU A 225 15.86 16.32 20.80
C LEU A 225 14.86 15.68 19.83
N TRP A 226 13.58 15.53 20.24
CA TRP A 226 12.56 14.83 19.46
C TRP A 226 13.03 13.45 18.98
N GLY A 227 13.76 12.72 19.83
CA GLY A 227 14.37 11.43 19.49
C GLY A 227 14.70 10.58 20.70
N TYR A 228 14.96 9.30 20.48
CA TYR A 228 15.34 8.34 21.52
C TYR A 228 16.67 7.68 21.13
N ASP A 229 17.35 7.07 22.09
CA ASP A 229 18.54 6.25 21.78
C ASP A 229 18.10 5.02 20.96
N VAL A 230 18.42 5.04 19.67
CA VAL A 230 18.16 3.92 18.76
C VAL A 230 19.32 2.92 18.85
N PRO A 231 19.07 1.63 19.15
CA PRO A 231 20.10 0.59 19.13
C PRO A 231 20.83 0.55 17.78
N VAL A 232 22.12 0.18 17.78
CA VAL A 232 22.98 0.26 16.59
C VAL A 232 22.41 -0.56 15.43
N GLU A 233 21.82 -1.71 15.73
CA GLU A 233 21.18 -2.62 14.79
C GLU A 233 19.94 -2.03 14.09
N TYR A 234 19.33 -0.98 14.64
CA TYR A 234 18.14 -0.32 14.07
C TYR A 234 18.46 1.07 13.49
N ARG A 235 19.73 1.48 13.44
CA ARG A 235 20.13 2.78 12.87
C ARG A 235 19.95 2.83 11.35
N ASP A 236 20.17 1.70 10.68
CA ASP A 236 19.92 1.60 9.24
C ASP A 236 18.48 1.13 8.98
N GLU A 237 17.55 2.08 9.02
CA GLU A 237 16.13 1.86 8.77
C GLU A 237 15.83 1.43 7.31
N TRP A 238 16.81 1.51 6.41
CA TRP A 238 16.69 1.16 4.99
C TRP A 238 17.37 -0.18 4.64
N SER A 239 17.97 -0.85 5.62
CA SER A 239 18.81 -2.03 5.42
C SER A 239 18.13 -3.13 4.59
N ALA A 240 16.85 -3.41 4.84
CA ALA A 240 16.09 -4.42 4.09
C ALA A 240 15.80 -4.03 2.62
N CYS A 241 15.83 -2.73 2.29
CA CYS A 241 15.71 -2.25 0.92
C CYS A 241 17.05 -2.32 0.16
N GLU A 242 18.19 -2.38 0.87
CA GLU A 242 19.54 -2.42 0.30
C GLU A 242 19.77 -1.27 -0.73
N ILE A 243 19.38 -0.04 -0.38
CA ILE A 243 19.48 1.12 -1.30
C ILE A 243 20.94 1.59 -1.37
N GLU A 244 21.55 1.52 -2.56
CA GLU A 244 22.91 2.01 -2.80
C GLU A 244 22.93 3.40 -3.44
N ARG A 245 21.88 3.74 -4.20
CA ARG A 245 21.68 5.04 -4.86
C ARG A 245 20.23 5.47 -4.81
N ALA A 246 20.01 6.77 -4.98
CA ALA A 246 18.68 7.38 -4.90
C ALA A 246 17.69 6.76 -5.92
N GLU A 247 18.17 6.38 -7.10
CA GLU A 247 17.37 5.74 -8.15
C GLU A 247 16.84 4.35 -7.76
N ASP A 248 17.45 3.66 -6.79
CA ASP A 248 16.97 2.34 -6.38
C ASP A 248 15.58 2.43 -5.73
N ILE A 249 15.25 3.57 -5.10
CA ILE A 249 13.90 3.81 -4.57
C ILE A 249 12.86 3.74 -5.69
N ARG A 250 13.15 4.42 -6.82
CA ARG A 250 12.29 4.37 -8.01
C ARG A 250 12.22 2.94 -8.54
N ASP A 251 13.36 2.27 -8.67
CA ASP A 251 13.46 0.94 -9.28
C ASP A 251 12.79 -0.16 -8.44
N LEU A 252 12.70 0.02 -7.12
CA LEU A 252 12.01 -0.88 -6.19
C LEU A 252 10.52 -0.54 -5.98
N PHE A 253 10.11 0.70 -6.25
CA PHE A 253 8.75 1.17 -5.99
C PHE A 253 7.87 1.09 -7.25
N VAL A 254 8.35 1.67 -8.35
CA VAL A 254 7.53 1.95 -9.53
C VAL A 254 7.18 0.69 -10.32
N PRO A 255 8.05 -0.31 -10.51
CA PRO A 255 7.63 -1.55 -11.16
C PRO A 255 6.61 -2.34 -10.32
N ASN A 256 6.69 -2.25 -9.00
CA ASN A 256 6.00 -3.16 -8.08
C ASN A 256 4.59 -2.70 -7.67
N PHE A 257 4.33 -1.39 -7.65
CA PHE A 257 3.10 -0.83 -7.09
C PHE A 257 2.19 -0.16 -8.12
N TYR A 258 0.90 -0.48 -8.02
CA TYR A 258 -0.19 0.04 -8.86
C TYR A 258 -1.29 0.63 -7.97
N PHE A 259 -1.92 1.70 -8.44
CA PHE A 259 -2.82 2.52 -7.62
C PHE A 259 -4.18 2.66 -8.29
N GLY A 260 -5.19 2.03 -7.69
CA GLY A 260 -6.59 2.06 -8.13
C GLY A 260 -7.20 3.43 -7.89
N CYS A 261 -7.72 4.03 -8.94
CA CYS A 261 -8.35 5.34 -8.92
C CYS A 261 -9.73 5.26 -9.56
N GLU A 262 -10.70 5.93 -8.95
CA GLU A 262 -12.01 6.19 -9.54
C GLU A 262 -11.87 7.05 -10.81
N GLY A 263 -12.86 6.96 -11.71
CA GLY A 263 -12.84 7.69 -12.98
C GLY A 263 -12.77 9.20 -12.85
N ASP A 264 -13.34 9.75 -11.78
CA ASP A 264 -13.44 11.18 -11.50
C ASP A 264 -12.31 11.72 -10.58
N ASP A 265 -11.35 10.87 -10.19
CA ASP A 265 -10.24 11.26 -9.33
C ASP A 265 -9.26 12.19 -10.06
N ARG A 266 -9.42 13.50 -9.84
CA ARG A 266 -8.53 14.51 -10.42
C ARG A 266 -7.05 14.33 -10.07
N SER A 267 -6.72 13.61 -9.00
CA SER A 267 -5.33 13.32 -8.61
C SER A 267 -4.62 12.39 -9.60
N ILE A 268 -5.33 11.71 -10.51
CA ILE A 268 -4.72 10.86 -11.55
C ILE A 268 -3.71 11.66 -12.40
N GLY A 269 -3.95 12.95 -12.64
CA GLY A 269 -2.99 13.81 -13.34
C GLY A 269 -1.60 13.83 -12.70
N TRP A 270 -1.51 13.68 -11.37
CA TRP A 270 -0.23 13.66 -10.66
C TRP A 270 0.58 12.40 -10.94
N ALA A 271 -0.06 11.28 -11.29
CA ALA A 271 0.65 10.06 -11.69
C ALA A 271 1.48 10.27 -12.96
N PHE A 272 1.12 11.23 -13.81
CA PHE A 272 1.80 11.52 -15.06
C PHE A 272 2.59 12.84 -15.04
N ASP A 273 2.65 13.54 -13.89
CA ASP A 273 3.37 14.79 -13.74
C ASP A 273 4.87 14.53 -13.51
N ARG A 274 5.65 14.68 -14.59
CA ARG A 274 7.12 14.52 -14.58
C ARG A 274 7.86 15.69 -13.93
N VAL A 275 7.20 16.80 -13.64
CA VAL A 275 7.82 17.96 -12.96
C VAL A 275 7.72 17.77 -11.44
N ALA A 276 6.56 17.33 -10.96
CA ALA A 276 6.32 17.13 -9.52
C ALA A 276 6.92 15.82 -8.96
N SER A 277 7.14 14.82 -9.81
CA SER A 277 7.66 13.52 -9.41
C SER A 277 9.19 13.45 -9.45
N ILE A 278 9.80 12.81 -8.44
CA ILE A 278 11.25 12.52 -8.47
C ILE A 278 11.66 11.75 -9.72
N PHE A 279 12.84 12.09 -10.24
CA PHE A 279 13.41 11.53 -11.47
C PHE A 279 12.52 11.67 -12.72
N GLY A 280 11.49 12.53 -12.67
CA GLY A 280 10.48 12.63 -13.71
C GLY A 280 9.69 11.34 -13.92
N THR A 281 9.49 10.58 -12.84
CA THR A 281 8.86 9.26 -12.91
C THR A 281 7.35 9.35 -12.97
N GLU A 282 6.72 8.49 -13.76
CA GLU A 282 5.27 8.33 -13.77
C GLU A 282 4.87 7.09 -12.96
N LEU A 283 3.74 7.15 -12.26
CA LEU A 283 3.21 6.05 -11.47
C LEU A 283 2.14 5.26 -12.23
N ASN A 284 1.95 3.99 -11.85
CA ASN A 284 0.97 3.12 -12.49
C ASN A 284 -0.43 3.33 -11.88
N ALA A 285 -1.09 4.43 -12.26
CA ALA A 285 -2.52 4.58 -12.01
C ALA A 285 -3.30 3.54 -12.83
N VAL A 286 -4.26 2.88 -12.18
CA VAL A 286 -5.13 1.85 -12.78
C VAL A 286 -6.58 2.23 -12.50
N TYR A 287 -7.40 2.19 -13.55
CA TYR A 287 -8.81 2.50 -13.44
C TYR A 287 -9.55 1.47 -12.57
N GLY A 288 -10.31 1.97 -11.59
CA GLY A 288 -11.27 1.24 -10.77
C GLY A 288 -12.62 1.97 -10.81
N SER A 289 -13.69 1.25 -10.47
CA SER A 289 -15.02 1.86 -10.37
C SER A 289 -15.90 1.08 -9.40
N ASP A 290 -16.51 1.81 -8.48
CA ASP A 290 -17.52 1.31 -7.54
C ASP A 290 -18.91 1.18 -8.20
N ILE A 291 -19.02 0.27 -9.17
CA ILE A 291 -20.28 0.03 -9.89
C ILE A 291 -21.39 -0.35 -8.91
N SER A 292 -22.53 0.36 -8.98
CA SER A 292 -23.73 0.20 -8.14
C SER A 292 -23.61 0.73 -6.69
N HIS A 293 -22.61 1.57 -6.44
CA HIS A 293 -22.40 2.30 -5.19
C HIS A 293 -22.97 3.73 -5.24
N PHE A 294 -22.69 4.57 -4.23
CA PHE A 294 -23.29 5.90 -4.09
C PHE A 294 -22.79 6.93 -5.12
N ASP A 295 -21.62 6.68 -5.69
CA ASP A 295 -20.89 7.51 -6.65
C ASP A 295 -21.22 7.09 -8.09
N LEU A 296 -21.23 5.79 -8.40
CA LEU A 296 -21.62 5.29 -9.72
C LEU A 296 -22.90 4.41 -9.70
N PRO A 297 -24.10 5.03 -9.71
CA PRO A 297 -25.36 4.29 -9.65
C PRO A 297 -25.71 3.53 -10.94
N ASP A 298 -25.13 3.92 -12.09
CA ASP A 298 -25.35 3.30 -13.39
C ASP A 298 -24.02 2.90 -14.04
N MET A 299 -23.83 1.60 -14.27
CA MET A 299 -22.60 1.08 -14.89
C MET A 299 -22.31 1.62 -16.29
N ARG A 300 -23.32 2.17 -16.98
CA ARG A 300 -23.16 2.75 -18.32
C ARG A 300 -22.37 4.06 -18.29
N ASP A 301 -22.35 4.72 -17.14
CA ASP A 301 -21.72 6.02 -16.98
C ASP A 301 -20.24 5.89 -16.59
N ALA A 302 -19.79 4.71 -16.14
CA ALA A 302 -18.43 4.46 -15.65
C ALA A 302 -17.34 4.96 -16.63
N ALA A 303 -17.44 4.54 -17.89
CA ALA A 303 -16.47 4.93 -18.91
C ALA A 303 -16.62 6.40 -19.34
N GLN A 304 -17.83 6.98 -19.22
CA GLN A 304 -18.08 8.37 -19.55
C GLN A 304 -17.41 9.27 -18.50
N GLU A 305 -17.62 9.02 -17.22
CA GLU A 305 -17.02 9.78 -16.12
C GLU A 305 -15.49 9.78 -16.20
N ALA A 306 -14.89 8.61 -16.48
CA ALA A 306 -13.45 8.54 -16.68
C ALA A 306 -12.96 9.40 -17.87
N TRP A 307 -13.75 9.51 -18.94
CA TRP A 307 -13.39 10.30 -20.13
C TRP A 307 -13.45 11.81 -19.88
N GLU A 308 -14.25 12.28 -18.93
CA GLU A 308 -14.32 13.71 -18.56
C GLU A 308 -12.95 14.27 -18.15
N MET A 309 -12.07 13.42 -17.62
CA MET A 309 -10.67 13.77 -17.30
C MET A 309 -9.86 14.22 -18.53
N VAL A 310 -10.18 13.69 -19.71
CA VAL A 310 -9.58 14.12 -20.99
C VAL A 310 -10.22 15.42 -21.47
N GLU A 311 -11.55 15.53 -21.39
CA GLU A 311 -12.29 16.74 -21.80
C GLU A 311 -11.89 17.97 -20.99
N ASP A 312 -11.66 17.77 -19.69
CA ASP A 312 -11.18 18.79 -18.76
C ASP A 312 -9.68 19.10 -18.89
N GLY A 313 -8.95 18.35 -19.71
CA GLY A 313 -7.51 18.52 -19.92
C GLY A 313 -6.65 18.10 -18.73
N VAL A 314 -7.17 17.26 -17.82
CA VAL A 314 -6.38 16.65 -16.74
C VAL A 314 -5.47 15.56 -17.30
N LEU A 315 -5.97 14.78 -18.25
CA LEU A 315 -5.22 13.75 -18.97
C LEU A 315 -5.19 14.03 -20.47
N THR A 316 -4.09 13.65 -21.10
CA THR A 316 -4.04 13.44 -22.55
C THR A 316 -4.68 12.10 -22.91
N GLU A 317 -5.10 11.91 -24.17
CA GLU A 317 -5.63 10.62 -24.65
C GLU A 317 -4.64 9.45 -24.43
N GLU A 318 -3.33 9.70 -24.56
CA GLU A 318 -2.29 8.70 -24.31
C GLU A 318 -2.22 8.30 -22.83
N GLN A 319 -2.29 9.27 -21.92
CA GLN A 319 -2.32 9.01 -20.48
C GLN A 319 -3.61 8.30 -20.07
N PHE A 320 -4.75 8.69 -20.65
CA PHE A 320 -6.01 8.02 -20.44
C PHE A 320 -5.94 6.56 -20.91
N TYR A 321 -5.41 6.29 -22.10
CA TYR A 321 -5.18 4.93 -22.60
C TYR A 321 -4.34 4.09 -21.64
N ARG A 322 -3.27 4.67 -21.06
CA ARG A 322 -2.46 3.98 -20.05
C ARG A 322 -3.23 3.70 -18.77
N PHE A 323 -4.01 4.66 -18.30
CA PHE A 323 -4.82 4.56 -17.09
C PHE A 323 -5.91 3.48 -17.20
N VAL A 324 -6.70 3.48 -18.28
CA VAL A 324 -7.87 2.60 -18.42
C VAL A 324 -7.56 1.24 -19.08
N PHE A 325 -6.44 1.12 -19.80
CA PHE A 325 -6.12 -0.09 -20.55
C PHE A 325 -4.69 -0.59 -20.34
N ALA A 326 -3.66 0.20 -20.64
CA ALA A 326 -2.29 -0.34 -20.67
C ALA A 326 -1.76 -0.77 -19.29
N ASN A 327 -1.96 0.04 -18.25
CA ASN A 327 -1.54 -0.29 -16.89
C ASN A 327 -2.35 -1.47 -16.31
N PRO A 328 -3.70 -1.53 -16.44
CA PRO A 328 -4.48 -2.71 -16.04
C PRO A 328 -4.05 -4.00 -16.74
N VAL A 329 -3.72 -3.93 -18.03
CA VAL A 329 -3.21 -5.10 -18.76
C VAL A 329 -1.85 -5.50 -18.20
N LYS A 330 -0.91 -4.56 -18.10
CA LYS A 330 0.46 -4.78 -17.63
C LYS A 330 0.51 -5.51 -16.28
N ILE A 331 -0.22 -5.03 -15.27
CA ILE A 331 -0.21 -5.65 -13.93
C ILE A 331 -0.69 -7.11 -13.95
N LYS A 332 -1.61 -7.46 -14.86
CA LYS A 332 -2.15 -8.83 -14.94
C LYS A 332 -1.31 -9.74 -15.82
N THR A 333 -0.72 -9.21 -16.89
CA THR A 333 0.03 -10.00 -17.86
C THR A 333 1.51 -10.20 -17.51
N GLU A 334 2.10 -9.34 -16.67
CA GLU A 334 3.50 -9.49 -16.26
C GLU A 334 3.79 -10.81 -15.53
N LEU A 335 2.88 -11.28 -14.66
CA LEU A 335 2.96 -12.62 -14.06
C LEU A 335 2.20 -13.68 -14.85
N ASN A 336 1.06 -13.32 -15.45
CA ASN A 336 0.18 -14.24 -16.14
C ASN A 336 -0.12 -13.79 -17.57
N PRO A 337 0.72 -14.15 -18.55
CA PRO A 337 0.50 -13.78 -19.95
C PRO A 337 -0.86 -14.25 -20.51
N ASP A 338 -1.42 -15.32 -19.95
CA ASP A 338 -2.71 -15.90 -20.35
C ASP A 338 -3.91 -15.28 -19.62
N PHE A 339 -3.74 -14.24 -18.79
CA PHE A 339 -4.82 -13.70 -17.96
C PHE A 339 -6.07 -13.32 -18.78
N PHE A 340 -5.91 -12.74 -19.97
CA PHE A 340 -7.02 -12.29 -20.81
C PHE A 340 -7.41 -13.30 -21.91
N LYS A 341 -6.86 -14.51 -21.88
CA LYS A 341 -7.22 -15.54 -22.85
C LYS A 341 -8.71 -15.89 -22.78
N ASP A 342 -9.31 -16.14 -23.94
CA ASP A 342 -10.73 -16.45 -24.14
C ASP A 342 -11.69 -15.32 -23.68
N THR A 343 -11.18 -14.09 -23.53
CA THR A 343 -12.00 -12.91 -23.21
C THR A 343 -12.27 -12.06 -24.44
N VAL A 344 -13.29 -11.20 -24.36
CA VAL A 344 -13.63 -10.27 -25.45
C VAL A 344 -12.54 -9.23 -25.76
N VAL A 345 -11.57 -9.05 -24.86
CA VAL A 345 -10.44 -8.12 -25.03
C VAL A 345 -9.13 -8.81 -25.42
N GLU A 346 -9.10 -10.14 -25.56
CA GLU A 346 -7.87 -10.92 -25.83
C GLU A 346 -7.07 -10.35 -27.01
N SER A 347 -7.71 -10.09 -28.15
CA SER A 347 -7.03 -9.57 -29.35
C SER A 347 -6.41 -8.19 -29.15
N ALA A 348 -7.04 -7.32 -28.34
CA ALA A 348 -6.51 -6.00 -28.04
C ALA A 348 -5.30 -6.11 -27.11
N VAL A 349 -5.37 -7.00 -26.11
CA VAL A 349 -4.27 -7.31 -25.20
C VAL A 349 -3.07 -7.89 -25.96
N ASP A 350 -3.31 -8.85 -26.84
CA ASP A 350 -2.29 -9.47 -27.69
C ASP A 350 -1.56 -8.47 -28.59
N THR A 351 -2.27 -7.43 -29.03
CA THR A 351 -1.69 -6.36 -29.85
C THR A 351 -0.79 -5.47 -29.00
N LEU A 352 -1.22 -5.09 -27.80
CA LEU A 352 -0.41 -4.33 -26.85
C LEU A 352 0.84 -5.10 -26.41
N MET A 353 0.73 -6.40 -26.13
CA MET A 353 1.84 -7.23 -25.67
C MET A 353 2.91 -7.51 -26.75
N LYS A 354 2.59 -7.25 -28.03
CA LYS A 354 3.52 -7.40 -29.16
C LYS A 354 4.20 -6.08 -29.57
N ALA A 355 3.63 -4.95 -29.15
CA ALA A 355 4.17 -3.62 -29.39
C ALA A 355 5.34 -3.34 -28.44
#